data_AF-A0A1Y6G679-F1
#
_entry.id   AF-A0A1Y6G679-F1
#
_cell.length_a   1.000
_cell.length_b   1.000
_cell.length_c   1.000
_cell.angle_alpha   90.00
_cell.angle_beta   90.00
_cell.angle_gamma   90.00
#
_symmetry.space_group_name_H-M   'P 1'
#
loop_
_entity.id
_entity.type
_entity.pdbx_description
1 polymer ?
#
loop_
_entity_poly.entity_id
_entity_poly.type
_entity_poly.pdbx_seq_one_letter_code
_entity_poly.pdbx_strand_id
1 'polypeptide(L)'
;MKTFEALEWLTTNKNPSALASDRFGETANAIKFVEKLYELGALKVNVIGILDESERIEEEGGPYVTSLTVDLPPDNEKRDKLIKFYKKEMEEQGIEAGEGILEWNGTKMNEGKLGFGWG
;
A
#
# COMPACT_ATOMS: atom_id res chain seq x y z
N MET A 1 5.92 -10.32 10.43
CA MET A 1 5.05 -9.11 10.33
C MET A 1 3.65 -9.57 10.01
N LYS A 2 2.64 -8.99 10.67
CA LYS A 2 1.22 -9.29 10.42
C LYS A 2 0.80 -8.61 9.11
N THR A 3 0.07 -9.33 8.26
CA THR A 3 -0.44 -8.80 6.98
C THR A 3 -1.90 -9.20 6.81
N PHE A 4 -2.69 -8.33 6.19
CA PHE A 4 -4.10 -8.57 5.88
C PHE A 4 -4.40 -8.13 4.45
N GLU A 5 -5.38 -8.76 3.81
CA GLU A 5 -5.87 -8.29 2.52
C GLU A 5 -6.41 -6.86 2.66
N ALA A 6 -5.98 -5.98 1.76
CA ALA A 6 -6.13 -4.54 1.95
C ALA A 6 -7.57 -4.06 1.85
N LEU A 7 -8.39 -4.57 0.92
CA LEU A 7 -9.79 -4.13 0.80
C LEU A 7 -10.63 -4.59 1.98
N GLU A 8 -10.47 -5.85 2.41
CA GLU A 8 -11.15 -6.39 3.59
C GLU A 8 -10.78 -5.59 4.84
N TRP A 9 -9.49 -5.32 5.02
CA TRP A 9 -9.00 -4.57 6.17
C TRP A 9 -9.49 -3.13 6.17
N LEU A 10 -9.37 -2.40 5.05
CA LEU A 10 -9.81 -1.00 4.96
C LEU A 10 -11.32 -0.83 5.13
N THR A 11 -12.12 -1.77 4.61
CA THR A 11 -13.60 -1.69 4.68
C THR A 11 -14.13 -1.98 6.08
N THR A 12 -13.41 -2.78 6.87
CA THR A 12 -13.80 -3.15 8.24
C THR A 12 -13.15 -2.26 9.30
N ASN A 13 -12.12 -1.51 8.94
CA ASN A 13 -11.47 -0.56 9.82
C ASN A 13 -12.35 0.67 10.06
N LYS A 14 -12.52 1.04 11.32
CA LYS A 14 -13.33 2.18 11.75
C LYS A 14 -12.57 3.51 11.74
N ASN A 15 -11.25 3.49 11.58
CA ASN A 15 -10.44 4.68 11.40
C ASN A 15 -10.81 5.37 10.07
N PRO A 16 -11.27 6.63 10.07
CA PRO A 16 -11.67 7.35 8.85
C PRO A 16 -10.49 7.67 7.92
N SER A 17 -9.25 7.48 8.39
CA SER A 17 -8.00 7.76 7.67
C SER A 17 -6.97 6.64 7.86
N ALA A 18 -7.41 5.38 7.73
CA ALA A 18 -6.68 4.18 8.14
C ALA A 18 -5.37 3.87 7.38
N LEU A 19 -5.16 4.47 6.20
CA LEU A 19 -3.96 4.28 5.39
C LEU A 19 -3.43 5.62 4.92
N ALA A 20 -2.17 5.93 5.27
CA ALA A 20 -1.38 7.06 4.78
C ALA A 20 -2.23 8.33 4.60
N SER A 21 -2.77 8.83 5.71
CA SER A 21 -3.69 9.97 5.79
C SER A 21 -3.17 11.21 5.05
N ASP A 22 -1.86 11.45 5.04
CA ASP A 22 -1.25 12.59 4.33
C ASP A 22 -1.39 12.46 2.80
N ARG A 23 -1.46 11.22 2.30
CA ARG A 23 -1.62 10.90 0.88
C ARG A 23 -3.09 10.77 0.45
N PHE A 24 -3.91 10.12 1.27
CA PHE A 24 -5.28 9.73 0.89
C PHE A 24 -6.36 10.57 1.56
N GLY A 25 -6.05 11.24 2.67
CA GLY A 25 -7.02 11.90 3.53
C GLY A 25 -7.93 10.87 4.20
N GLU A 26 -8.92 10.39 3.47
CA GLU A 26 -9.94 9.45 3.96
C GLU A 26 -9.68 8.02 3.49
N THR A 27 -10.05 7.04 4.31
CA THR A 27 -10.03 5.60 4.02
C THR A 27 -10.76 5.28 2.70
N ALA A 28 -11.81 6.00 2.36
CA ALA A 28 -12.52 5.84 1.08
C ALA A 28 -11.64 6.11 -0.15
N ASN A 29 -10.67 7.04 -0.06
CA ASN A 29 -9.74 7.30 -1.15
C ASN A 29 -8.61 6.26 -1.21
N ALA A 30 -8.15 5.77 -0.05
CA ALA A 30 -7.25 4.64 0.02
C ALA A 30 -7.85 3.37 -0.61
N ILE A 31 -9.14 3.09 -0.37
CA ILE A 31 -9.87 1.98 -1.00
C ILE A 31 -9.83 2.10 -2.52
N LYS A 32 -10.16 3.28 -3.08
CA LYS A 32 -10.10 3.52 -4.53
C LYS A 32 -8.70 3.28 -5.11
N PHE A 33 -7.65 3.63 -4.37
CA PHE A 33 -6.27 3.35 -4.77
C PHE A 33 -5.98 1.84 -4.82
N VAL A 34 -6.42 1.10 -3.80
CA VAL A 34 -6.26 -0.37 -3.77
C VAL A 34 -7.07 -1.05 -4.87
N GLU A 35 -8.32 -0.62 -5.10
CA GLU A 35 -9.13 -1.07 -6.24
C GLU A 35 -8.39 -0.83 -7.56
N LYS A 36 -7.72 0.32 -7.71
CA LYS A 36 -6.93 0.61 -8.90
C LYS A 36 -5.78 -0.37 -9.11
N LEU A 37 -5.10 -0.80 -8.04
CA LEU A 37 -4.05 -1.81 -8.13
C LEU A 37 -4.61 -3.14 -8.66
N TYR A 38 -5.79 -3.55 -8.18
CA TYR A 38 -6.46 -4.75 -8.69
C TYR A 38 -6.89 -4.60 -10.16
N GLU A 39 -7.43 -3.46 -10.57
CA GLU A 39 -7.76 -3.19 -11.98
C GLU A 39 -6.53 -3.27 -12.91
N LEU A 40 -5.37 -2.84 -12.42
CA LEU A 40 -4.10 -2.92 -13.17
C LEU A 40 -3.55 -4.35 -13.24
N GLY A 41 -4.09 -5.28 -12.44
CA GLY A 41 -3.80 -6.70 -12.51
C GLY A 41 -3.06 -7.25 -11.30
N ALA A 42 -3.04 -6.56 -10.16
CA ALA A 42 -2.51 -7.11 -8.92
C ALA A 42 -3.22 -8.43 -8.56
N LEU A 43 -2.45 -9.44 -8.12
CA LEU A 43 -3.01 -10.71 -7.67
C LEU A 43 -3.55 -10.61 -6.24
N LYS A 44 -2.83 -9.87 -5.40
CA LYS A 44 -3.17 -9.63 -4.01
C LYS A 44 -2.54 -8.32 -3.55
N VAL A 45 -3.28 -7.55 -2.76
CA VAL A 45 -2.77 -6.36 -2.08
C VAL A 45 -2.93 -6.58 -0.58
N ASN A 46 -1.87 -6.40 0.18
CA ASN A 46 -1.90 -6.54 1.64
C ASN A 46 -1.42 -5.27 2.33
N VAL A 47 -2.09 -4.91 3.41
CA VAL A 47 -1.55 -3.94 4.37
C VAL A 47 -0.43 -4.59 5.20
N ILE A 48 0.60 -3.81 5.49
CA ILE A 48 1.75 -4.23 6.30
C ILE A 48 2.13 -3.13 7.29
N GLY A 49 2.86 -3.49 8.35
CA GLY A 49 3.31 -2.50 9.34
C GLY A 49 2.19 -1.83 10.12
N ILE A 50 1.18 -2.61 10.51
CA ILE A 50 0.01 -2.11 11.26
C ILE A 50 0.44 -1.55 12.62
N LEU A 51 0.01 -0.33 12.88
CA LEU A 51 0.04 0.35 14.17
C LEU A 51 -1.32 0.16 14.85
N ASP A 52 -1.37 -0.72 15.85
CA ASP A 52 -2.59 -1.12 16.57
C ASP A 52 -2.50 -0.87 18.09
N GLU A 53 -1.73 0.15 18.50
CA GLU A 53 -1.66 0.56 19.90
C GLU A 53 -3.05 1.01 20.43
N SER A 54 -3.38 0.66 21.68
CA SER A 54 -4.70 0.93 22.25
C SER A 54 -5.05 2.42 22.27
N GLU A 55 -4.09 3.29 22.59
CA GLU A 55 -4.26 4.75 22.57
C GLU A 55 -4.67 5.25 21.18
N ARG A 56 -3.98 4.80 20.13
CA ARG A 56 -4.32 5.13 18.74
C ARG A 56 -5.73 4.66 18.38
N ILE A 57 -6.11 3.45 18.76
CA ILE A 57 -7.44 2.92 18.47
C ILE A 57 -8.53 3.74 19.16
N GLU A 58 -8.27 4.19 20.40
CA GLU A 58 -9.19 5.05 21.16
C GLU A 58 -9.30 6.46 20.54
N GLU A 59 -8.19 7.05 20.10
CA GLU A 59 -8.14 8.41 19.55
C GLU A 59 -8.59 8.50 18.09
N GLU A 60 -8.15 7.57 17.24
CA GLU A 60 -8.35 7.60 15.78
C GLU A 60 -9.46 6.65 15.33
N GLY A 61 -10.05 5.89 16.25
CA GLY A 61 -11.17 4.97 15.99
C GLY A 61 -10.76 3.62 15.39
N GLY A 62 -9.48 3.38 15.15
CA GLY A 62 -8.99 2.09 14.64
C GLY A 62 -7.50 2.09 14.31
N PRO A 63 -6.93 0.93 13.96
CA PRO A 63 -5.51 0.81 13.64
C PRO A 63 -5.14 1.55 12.36
N TYR A 64 -3.85 1.85 12.18
CA TYR A 64 -3.33 2.65 11.07
C TYR A 64 -2.17 1.96 10.36
N VAL A 65 -1.99 2.25 9.06
CA VAL A 65 -0.87 1.77 8.26
C VAL A 65 -0.35 2.86 7.33
N THR A 66 0.90 2.70 6.90
CA THR A 66 1.55 3.58 5.93
C THR A 66 2.10 2.83 4.73
N SER A 67 1.84 1.53 4.60
CA SER A 67 2.49 0.69 3.60
C SER A 67 1.61 -0.46 3.12
N LEU A 68 1.79 -0.81 1.85
CA LEU A 68 1.17 -1.95 1.18
C LEU A 68 2.23 -2.85 0.55
N THR A 69 1.88 -4.13 0.38
CA THR A 69 2.58 -5.04 -0.54
C THR A 69 1.63 -5.56 -1.59
N VAL A 70 2.08 -5.56 -2.84
CA VAL A 70 1.34 -5.99 -4.02
C VAL A 70 2.00 -7.22 -4.60
N ASP A 71 1.27 -8.31 -4.73
CA ASP A 71 1.69 -9.51 -5.44
C ASP A 71 1.47 -9.28 -6.95
N LEU A 72 2.57 -9.30 -7.70
CA LEU A 72 2.58 -9.01 -9.12
C LEU A 72 2.09 -10.22 -9.93
N PRO A 73 1.33 -9.99 -11.00
CA PRO A 73 0.91 -11.07 -11.90
C PRO A 73 2.12 -11.63 -12.68
N PRO A 74 2.03 -12.90 -13.14
CA PRO A 74 3.02 -13.47 -14.06
C PRO A 74 2.92 -12.87 -15.48
N ASP A 75 1.82 -12.19 -15.80
CA ASP A 75 1.60 -11.48 -17.04
C ASP A 75 2.47 -10.20 -17.10
N ASN A 76 3.37 -10.15 -18.08
CA ASN A 76 4.35 -9.07 -18.21
C ASN A 76 3.68 -7.71 -18.45
N GLU A 77 2.61 -7.64 -19.26
CA GLU A 77 1.95 -6.36 -19.55
C GLU A 77 1.28 -5.77 -18.31
N LYS A 78 0.58 -6.59 -17.52
CA LYS A 78 -0.03 -6.17 -16.25
C LYS A 78 1.03 -5.81 -15.21
N ARG A 79 2.10 -6.60 -15.14
CA ARG A 79 3.25 -6.30 -14.29
C ARG A 79 3.86 -4.94 -14.63
N ASP A 80 4.08 -4.64 -15.91
CA ASP A 80 4.63 -3.36 -16.36
C ASP A 80 3.71 -2.19 -16.04
N LYS A 81 2.38 -2.37 -16.15
CA LYS A 81 1.39 -1.37 -15.74
C LYS A 81 1.50 -1.05 -14.25
N LEU A 82 1.62 -2.06 -13.39
CA LEU A 82 1.78 -1.88 -11.94
C LEU A 82 3.10 -1.18 -11.60
N ILE A 83 4.21 -1.58 -12.24
CA ILE A 83 5.51 -0.95 -12.03
C ILE A 83 5.49 0.51 -12.49
N LYS A 84 4.88 0.81 -13.64
CA LYS A 84 4.73 2.19 -14.13
C LYS A 84 3.88 3.03 -13.19
N PHE A 85 2.79 2.46 -12.68
CA PHE A 85 1.92 3.12 -11.70
C PHE A 85 2.68 3.44 -10.40
N TYR A 86 3.46 2.47 -9.89
CA TYR A 86 4.34 2.67 -8.75
C TYR A 86 5.37 3.78 -8.98
N LYS A 87 6.08 3.77 -10.11
CA LYS A 87 7.10 4.79 -10.42
C LYS A 87 6.50 6.19 -10.41
N LYS A 88 5.32 6.35 -11.02
CA LYS A 88 4.60 7.62 -11.01
C LYS A 88 4.24 8.04 -9.58
N GLU A 89 3.77 7.11 -8.74
CA GLU A 89 3.43 7.38 -7.34
C GLU A 89 4.68 7.79 -6.52
N MET A 90 5.85 7.20 -6.78
CA MET A 90 7.11 7.60 -6.13
C MET A 90 7.58 8.99 -6.59
N GLU A 91 7.44 9.29 -7.88
CA GLU A 91 7.75 10.61 -8.46
C GLU A 91 6.86 11.70 -7.83
N GLU A 92 5.56 11.44 -7.68
CA GLU A 92 4.61 12.36 -7.04
C GLU A 92 4.92 12.61 -5.55
N GLN A 93 5.54 11.64 -4.87
CA GLN A 93 6.01 11.78 -3.49
C GLN A 93 7.38 12.46 -3.37
N GLY A 94 8.10 12.67 -4.48
CA GLY A 94 9.48 13.18 -4.46
C GLY A 94 10.50 12.19 -3.90
N ILE A 95 10.19 10.88 -3.94
CA ILE A 95 11.10 9.83 -3.45
C ILE A 95 12.21 9.61 -4.48
N GLU A 96 13.46 9.89 -4.10
CA GLU A 96 14.64 9.72 -4.96
C GLU A 96 15.30 8.34 -4.79
N ALA A 97 16.16 7.98 -5.76
CA ALA A 97 16.92 6.73 -5.73
C ALA A 97 17.83 6.64 -4.49
N GLY A 98 17.64 5.59 -3.66
CA GLY A 98 18.39 5.37 -2.42
C GLY A 98 17.54 5.39 -1.15
N GLU A 99 16.27 5.78 -1.25
CA GLU A 99 15.30 5.72 -0.15
C GLU A 99 14.90 4.27 0.18
N GLY A 100 14.65 3.97 1.46
CA GLY A 100 14.51 2.59 1.97
C GLY A 100 13.43 1.74 1.28
N ILE A 101 12.37 2.37 0.74
CA ILE A 101 11.32 1.67 -0.04
C ILE A 101 11.85 1.13 -1.38
N LEU A 102 12.81 1.81 -2.00
CA LEU A 102 13.41 1.40 -3.27
C LEU A 102 14.37 0.23 -3.08
N GLU A 103 15.15 0.22 -1.99
CA GLU A 103 15.98 -0.93 -1.63
C GLU A 103 15.14 -2.17 -1.31
N TRP A 104 14.04 -1.98 -0.55
CA TRP A 104 13.09 -3.05 -0.26
C TRP A 104 12.52 -3.64 -1.55
N ASN A 105 12.10 -2.78 -2.48
CA ASN A 105 11.60 -3.21 -3.79
C ASN A 105 12.66 -3.91 -4.66
N GLY A 106 13.92 -3.46 -4.61
CA GLY A 106 15.03 -4.13 -5.31
C GLY A 106 15.15 -5.61 -4.94
N THR A 107 14.92 -5.96 -3.67
CA THR A 107 14.92 -7.36 -3.21
C THR A 107 13.62 -8.10 -3.51
N LYS A 108 12.47 -7.44 -3.36
CA LYS A 108 11.14 -8.06 -3.44
C LYS A 108 10.61 -8.28 -4.85
N MET A 109 11.11 -7.53 -5.82
CA MET A 109 10.76 -7.72 -7.23
C MET A 109 11.11 -9.13 -7.74
N ASN A 110 12.20 -9.73 -7.25
CA ASN A 110 12.57 -11.11 -7.59
C ASN A 110 11.61 -12.16 -6.99
N GLU A 111 10.92 -11.82 -5.91
CA GLU A 111 9.85 -12.63 -5.31
C GLU A 111 8.48 -12.36 -5.95
N GLY A 112 8.43 -11.52 -6.98
CA GLY A 112 7.18 -11.13 -7.64
C GLY A 112 6.31 -10.21 -6.79
N LYS A 113 6.92 -9.40 -5.91
CA LYS A 113 6.21 -8.47 -5.04
C LYS A 113 6.68 -7.03 -5.28
N LEU A 114 5.77 -6.09 -5.09
CA LEU A 114 6.01 -4.66 -5.18
C LEU A 114 5.43 -3.95 -3.95
N GLY A 115 6.28 -3.20 -3.29
CA GLY A 115 6.01 -2.44 -2.10
C GLY A 115 5.59 -1.02 -2.38
N PHE A 116 4.58 -0.54 -1.65
CA PHE A 116 4.23 0.88 -1.57
C PHE A 116 4.39 1.33 -0.14
N GLY A 117 4.96 2.51 0.07
CA GLY A 117 5.08 3.16 1.36
C GLY A 117 4.89 4.65 1.20
N TRP A 118 4.36 5.27 2.25
CA TRP A 118 4.14 6.70 2.38
C TRP A 118 4.57 7.12 3.80
N GLY A 119 5.04 8.34 3.99
CA GLY A 119 5.49 8.82 5.30
C GLY A 119 6.28 10.11 5.20
#